data_AF-A0A2L2YN07-F1
#
_entry.id   AF-A0A2L2YN07-F1
#
_cell.length_a   1.000
_cell.length_b   1.000
_cell.length_c   1.000
_cell.angle_alpha   90.00
_cell.angle_beta   90.00
_cell.angle_gamma   90.00
#
_symmetry.space_group_name_H-M   'P 1'
#
loop_
_entity.id
_entity.type
_entity.pdbx_description
1 polymer ?
#
loop_
_entity_poly.entity_id
_entity_poly.type
_entity_poly.pdbx_seq_one_letter_code
_entity_poly.pdbx_strand_id
1 'polypeptide(L)' 'TPEGDYEALPCFEASRICMCWRPDGSNIVDPSLKIKPCACPAHRDNALRRSAQGIIENYVPMCNQDGTSAKK' A
#
# COMPACT_ATOMS: atom_id res chain seq x y z
N THR A 1 3.85 4.49 18.46
CA THR A 1 3.27 5.52 19.37
C THR A 1 2.14 4.90 20.19
N PRO A 2 1.61 5.56 21.24
CA PRO A 2 0.58 4.98 22.11
C PRO A 2 -0.82 4.96 21.49
N GLU A 3 -1.03 5.57 20.33
CA GLU A 3 -2.14 5.21 19.44
C GLU A 3 -1.69 4.01 18.59
N GLY A 4 -2.50 2.95 18.55
CA GLY A 4 -2.28 1.72 17.76
C GLY A 4 -2.21 1.91 16.24
N ASP A 5 -1.80 3.09 15.77
CA ASP A 5 -1.20 3.30 14.48
C ASP A 5 0.19 2.64 14.49
N TYR A 6 0.21 1.37 14.08
CA TYR A 6 1.45 0.76 13.64
C TYR A 6 2.10 1.72 12.64
N GLU A 7 3.24 2.30 13.01
CA GLU A 7 4.05 3.05 12.06
C GLU A 7 4.22 2.15 10.83
N ALA A 8 3.70 2.62 9.70
CA ALA A 8 3.75 1.91 8.43
C ALA A 8 5.17 1.93 7.88
N LEU A 9 6.13 1.43 8.65
CA LEU A 9 7.47 1.07 8.22
C LEU A 9 7.62 -0.46 8.30
N PRO A 10 6.96 -1.20 7.40
CA PRO A 10 7.05 -2.66 7.30
C PRO A 10 8.25 -3.06 6.42
N CYS A 11 9.40 -2.45 6.66
CA CYS A 11 10.65 -2.87 6.03
C CYS A 11 11.37 -3.76 7.04
N PHE A 12 11.65 -5.00 6.68
CA PHE A 12 12.44 -5.89 7.54
C PHE A 12 13.80 -5.23 7.75
N GLU A 13 14.22 -4.91 8.98
CA GLU A 13 15.52 -4.24 9.18
C GLU A 13 16.71 -5.04 8.62
N ALA A 14 16.59 -6.38 8.56
CA ALA A 14 17.57 -7.28 7.98
C ALA A 14 17.54 -7.37 6.45
N SER A 15 16.42 -7.00 5.82
CA SER A 15 16.21 -7.13 4.38
C SER A 15 15.72 -5.80 3.84
N ARG A 16 16.43 -5.20 2.88
CA ARG A 16 16.00 -3.95 2.20
C ARG A 16 14.66 -4.06 1.43
N ILE A 17 13.92 -5.14 1.64
CA ILE A 17 12.64 -5.50 1.06
C ILE A 17 11.55 -4.93 1.97
N CYS A 18 10.74 -4.04 1.43
CA CYS A 18 9.56 -3.54 2.10
C CYS A 18 8.33 -4.26 1.55
N MET A 19 7.39 -4.59 2.44
CA MET A 19 6.12 -5.23 2.10
C MET A 19 4.97 -4.37 2.58
N CYS A 20 3.98 -4.10 1.74
CA CYS A 20 2.78 -3.39 2.18
C CYS A 20 1.73 -4.37 2.65
N TRP A 21 1.22 -4.16 3.87
CA TRP A 21 0.27 -5.03 4.52
C TRP A 21 -1.10 -4.37 4.62
N ARG A 22 -2.15 -5.17 4.51
CA ARG A 22 -3.50 -4.77 4.88
C ARG A 22 -3.67 -4.85 6.40
N PRO A 23 -4.68 -4.17 6.99
CA PRO A 23 -4.99 -4.30 8.41
C PRO A 23 -5.29 -5.73 8.87
N ASP A 24 -5.76 -6.60 7.97
CA ASP A 24 -5.99 -8.03 8.24
C ASP A 24 -4.71 -8.90 8.16
N GLY A 25 -3.55 -8.31 7.88
CA GLY A 25 -2.27 -9.01 7.80
C GLY A 25 -1.99 -9.69 6.45
N SER A 26 -2.87 -9.54 5.46
CA SER A 26 -2.58 -9.98 4.09
C SER A 26 -1.69 -8.98 3.33
N ASN A 27 -0.88 -9.48 2.40
CA ASN A 27 -0.01 -8.63 1.58
C ASN A 27 -0.79 -7.92 0.47
N ILE A 28 -0.44 -6.65 0.24
CA ILE A 28 -1.01 -5.79 -0.81
C ILE A 28 -0.23 -5.92 -2.12
N VAL A 29 1.11 -5.98 -2.01
CA VAL A 29 2.04 -6.06 -3.13
C VAL A 29 3.09 -7.12 -2.85
N ASP A 30 3.71 -7.62 -3.92
CA ASP A 30 4.89 -8.47 -3.79
C ASP A 30 6.03 -7.74 -3.06
N PRO A 31 6.83 -8.47 -2.26
CA PRO A 31 7.98 -7.91 -1.58
C PRO A 31 8.95 -7.26 -2.59
N SER A 32 9.29 -5.99 -2.39
CA SER A 32 10.17 -5.27 -3.31
C SER A 32 11.24 -4.47 -2.58
N LEU A 33 12.45 -4.46 -3.14
CA LEU A 33 13.57 -3.61 -2.73
C LEU A 33 13.37 -2.14 -3.11
N LYS A 34 12.41 -1.85 -4.00
CA LYS A 34 12.20 -0.52 -4.58
C LYS A 34 11.07 0.25 -3.93
N ILE A 35 10.11 -0.44 -3.32
CA ILE A 35 8.93 0.17 -2.69
C ILE A 35 9.38 0.83 -1.39
N LYS A 36 9.29 2.17 -1.31
CA LYS A 36 9.64 2.94 -0.11
C LYS A 36 8.41 3.40 0.68
N PRO A 37 7.34 3.91 0.04
CA PRO A 37 6.09 4.24 0.71
C PRO A 37 4.96 3.27 0.35
N CYS A 38 4.21 2.81 1.36
CA CYS A 38 3.01 1.99 1.16
C CYS A 38 1.73 2.79 0.88
N ALA A 39 1.80 4.12 0.91
CA ALA A 39 0.62 4.99 0.79
C ALA A 39 -0.14 4.81 -0.53
N CYS A 40 0.54 4.85 -1.69
CA CYS A 40 -0.15 4.65 -2.97
C CYS A 40 -0.65 3.21 -3.16
N PRO A 41 0.17 2.16 -2.94
CA PRO A 41 -0.32 0.78 -3.02
C PRO A 41 -1.53 0.50 -2.12
N ALA A 42 -1.52 1.01 -0.88
CA ALA A 42 -2.63 0.85 0.05
C ALA A 42 -3.90 1.57 -0.42
N HIS A 43 -3.76 2.81 -0.90
CA HIS A 43 -4.90 3.54 -1.45
C HIS A 43 -5.47 2.85 -2.70
N ARG A 44 -4.61 2.35 -3.59
CA ARG A 44 -5.01 1.61 -4.79
C ARG A 44 -5.75 0.32 -4.44
N ASP A 45 -5.26 -0.46 -3.47
CA ASP A 45 -5.93 -1.68 -3.01
C ASP A 45 -7.31 -1.39 -2.41
N ASN A 46 -7.41 -0.39 -1.54
CA ASN A 46 -8.68 0.03 -0.96
C ASN A 46 -9.67 0.47 -2.04
N ALA A 47 -9.19 1.27 -3.00
CA ALA A 47 -9.98 1.74 -4.12
C ALA A 47 -10.50 0.57 -4.98
N LEU A 48 -9.64 -0.38 -5.34
CA LEU A 48 -10.05 -1.57 -6.09
C LEU A 48 -11.07 -2.42 -5.33
N ARG A 49 -10.91 -2.60 -4.01
CA ARG A 49 -11.88 -3.32 -3.17
C ARG A 49 -13.24 -2.63 -3.14
N ARG A 50 -13.27 -1.30 -3.01
CA ARG A 50 -14.51 -0.50 -3.06
C ARG A 50 -15.20 -0.62 -4.41
N SER A 51 -14.44 -0.55 -5.50
CA SER A 51 -14.98 -0.73 -6.85
C SER A 51 -15.52 -2.14 -7.05
N ALA A 52 -14.88 -3.18 -6.51
CA ALA A 52 -15.40 -4.54 -6.52
C ALA A 52 -16.70 -4.72 -5.71
N GLN A 53 -16.94 -3.84 -4.73
CA GLN A 53 -18.20 -3.77 -3.99
C GLN A 53 -19.30 -2.94 -4.70
N GLY A 54 -19.03 -2.45 -5.91
CA GLY A 54 -19.98 -1.68 -6.72
C GLY A 54 -19.94 -0.17 -6.49
N ILE A 55 -18.91 0.38 -5.85
CA ILE A 55 -18.75 1.83 -5.68
C ILE A 55 -18.13 2.42 -6.98
N ILE A 56 -18.94 3.15 -7.74
CA ILE A 56 -18.63 3.61 -9.11
C ILE A 56 -17.79 4.90 -9.13
N GLU A 57 -17.99 5.84 -8.19
CA GLU A 57 -17.28 7.13 -8.09
C GLU A 57 -15.98 7.04 -7.27
N ASN A 58 -15.28 5.92 -7.35
CA ASN A 58 -14.07 5.71 -6.56
C ASN A 58 -12.81 5.81 -7.44
N TYR A 59 -11.96 6.80 -7.15
CA TYR A 59 -10.73 7.04 -7.88
C TYR A 59 -9.65 6.01 -7.52
N VAL A 60 -9.19 5.24 -8.52
CA VAL A 60 -8.06 4.31 -8.37
C VAL A 60 -6.77 5.02 -8.80
N PRO A 61 -5.82 5.31 -7.89
CA PRO A 61 -4.56 5.94 -8.25
C PRO A 61 -3.65 5.00 -9.04
N MET A 62 -2.83 5.58 -9.91
CA MET A 62 -1.69 4.88 -10.51
C MET A 62 -0.48 5.03 -9.59
N CYS A 63 0.21 3.93 -9.32
CA CYS A 63 1.41 3.92 -8.47
C CYS A 63 2.63 3.53 -9.30
N ASN A 64 3.74 4.23 -9.07
CA ASN A 64 5.03 3.85 -9.60
C ASN A 64 5.55 2.59 -8.88
N GLN A 65 6.56 1.93 -9.47
CA GLN A 65 7.20 0.75 -8.87
C GLN A 65 7.86 1.04 -7.51
N ASP A 66 8.20 2.30 -7.23
CA ASP A 66 8.76 2.72 -5.94
C ASP A 66 7.69 3.01 -4.88
N GLY A 67 6.40 2.88 -5.22
CA GLY A 67 5.28 3.08 -4.30
C GLY A 67 4.78 4.53 -4.19
N THR A 68 5.37 5.47 -4.94
CA THR A 68 4.84 6.83 -5.08
C THR A 68 3.66 6.89 -6.03
N SER A 69 2.82 7.92 -5.88
CA SER A 69 1.74 8.21 -6.82
C SER A 69 2.30 8.69 -8.16
N ALA A 70 1.93 8.04 -9.25
CA ALA A 70 2.19 8.54 -10.59
C ALA A 70 1.27 9.75 -10.84
N LYS A 71 1.86 10.86 -11.31
CA LYS A 71 1.05 11.98 -11.80
C LYS A 71 0.41 11.55 -13.12
N LYS A 72 -0.90 11.78 -13.23
CA LYS A 72 -1.70 11.46 -14.42
C LYS A 72 -1.28 12.32 -15.61
#